data_AF-A0A656AY77-F1
#
_entry.id   AF-A0A656AY77-F1
#
_cell.length_a   1.000
_cell.length_b   1.000
_cell.length_c   1.000
_cell.angle_alpha   90.00
_cell.angle_beta   90.00
_cell.angle_gamma   90.00
#
_symmetry.space_group_name_H-M   'P 1'
#
loop_
_entity.id
_entity.type
_entity.pdbx_description
1 polymer ?
#
loop_
_entity_poly.entity_id
_entity_poly.type
_entity_poly.pdbx_seq_one_letter_code
_entity_poly.pdbx_strand_id
1 'polypeptide(L)'
;MYRDSFYDGGYSENTIHTMKAAFRMNYASYIDSSQAEKLSTFLDGLVGSGIDQIFVHCYYGESRSGAVALYLQNKHGFTPNKPITKPNRTVYELLCNPTKFEPLMQSYETQHMEEELPLHLKIWDFLLVAVGLRR
;
A
#
# COMPACT_ATOMS: atom_id res chain seq x y z
N MET A 1 -11.99 13.07 13.91
CA MET A 1 -12.71 11.90 13.40
C MET A 1 -11.93 11.37 12.19
N TYR A 2 -11.45 10.12 12.24
CA TYR A 2 -10.77 9.48 11.11
C TYR A 2 -11.81 8.78 10.21
N ARG A 3 -11.70 8.94 8.88
CA ARG A 3 -12.58 8.27 7.91
C ARG A 3 -11.82 8.04 6.61
N ASP A 4 -11.89 6.81 6.11
CA ASP A 4 -11.30 6.42 4.83
C ASP A 4 -12.14 5.32 4.18
N SER A 5 -11.97 5.10 2.87
CA SER A 5 -12.70 4.10 2.11
C SER A 5 -11.85 3.50 1.00
N PHE A 6 -11.86 2.16 0.93
CA PHE A 6 -11.20 1.39 -0.12
C PHE A 6 -11.93 0.05 -0.33
N TYR A 7 -11.71 -0.57 -1.48
CA TYR A 7 -12.30 -1.85 -1.84
C TYR A 7 -11.80 -3.01 -0.98
N ASP A 8 -12.70 -3.92 -0.65
CA ASP A 8 -12.39 -5.16 0.07
C ASP A 8 -11.76 -6.20 -0.88
N GLY A 9 -10.63 -5.83 -1.45
CA GLY A 9 -9.81 -6.69 -2.29
C GLY A 9 -8.36 -6.65 -1.83
N GLY A 10 -7.52 -7.42 -2.52
CA GLY A 10 -6.09 -7.46 -2.24
C GLY A 10 -5.27 -7.53 -3.51
N TYR A 11 -4.00 -7.22 -3.34
CA TYR A 11 -2.95 -7.37 -4.32
C TYR A 11 -1.67 -7.88 -3.64
N SER A 12 -0.76 -8.36 -4.47
CA SER A 12 0.52 -8.94 -4.06
C SER A 12 1.64 -8.44 -4.97
N GLU A 13 2.90 -8.72 -4.63
CA GLU A 13 4.04 -8.46 -5.52
C GLU A 13 3.84 -9.11 -6.89
N ASN A 14 3.33 -10.35 -6.94
CA ASN A 14 3.02 -11.03 -8.20
C ASN A 14 1.96 -10.28 -9.03
N THR A 15 0.95 -9.71 -8.37
CA THR A 15 -0.04 -8.85 -9.03
C THR A 15 0.63 -7.63 -9.65
N ILE A 16 1.53 -6.97 -8.92
CA ILE A 16 2.26 -5.79 -9.39
C ILE A 16 3.20 -6.16 -10.54
N HIS A 17 3.95 -7.26 -10.45
CA HIS A 17 4.79 -7.76 -11.54
C HIS A 17 3.99 -8.05 -12.83
N THR A 18 2.77 -8.57 -12.69
CA THR A 18 1.90 -8.89 -13.82
C THR A 18 1.36 -7.61 -14.48
N MET A 19 0.94 -6.63 -13.68
CA MET A 19 0.32 -5.39 -14.18
C MET A 19 1.35 -4.32 -14.60
N LYS A 20 2.55 -4.36 -14.03
CA LYS A 20 3.63 -3.37 -14.22
C LYS A 20 3.12 -1.93 -14.04
N ALA A 21 3.42 -1.03 -14.97
CA ALA A 21 3.02 0.38 -14.92
C ALA A 21 1.49 0.60 -14.92
N ALA A 22 0.69 -0.37 -15.40
CA ALA A 22 -0.76 -0.28 -15.35
C ALA A 22 -1.33 -0.53 -13.94
N PHE A 23 -0.51 -0.97 -12.99
CA PHE A 23 -0.95 -1.37 -11.65
C PHE A 23 -1.70 -0.24 -10.93
N ARG A 24 -1.12 0.96 -10.82
CA ARG A 24 -1.72 2.06 -10.06
C ARG A 24 -3.10 2.44 -10.57
N MET A 25 -3.28 2.48 -11.89
CA MET A 25 -4.58 2.77 -12.49
C MET A 25 -5.60 1.67 -12.21
N ASN A 26 -5.20 0.40 -12.36
CA ASN A 26 -6.10 -0.74 -12.20
C ASN A 26 -6.49 -1.02 -10.74
N TYR A 27 -5.63 -0.65 -9.78
CA TYR A 27 -5.81 -0.90 -8.35
C TYR A 27 -6.03 0.38 -7.53
N ALA A 28 -6.30 1.53 -8.17
CA ALA A 28 -6.47 2.84 -7.51
C ALA A 28 -7.57 2.87 -6.43
N SER A 29 -8.54 1.97 -6.48
CA SER A 29 -9.63 1.89 -5.48
C SER A 29 -9.32 0.94 -4.31
N TYR A 30 -8.19 0.24 -4.34
CA TYR A 30 -7.71 -0.61 -3.25
C TYR A 30 -6.95 0.24 -2.24
N ILE A 31 -6.70 -0.31 -1.04
CA ILE A 31 -5.95 0.41 -0.01
C ILE A 31 -4.56 0.80 -0.55
N ASP A 32 -4.17 2.06 -0.40
CA ASP A 32 -2.84 2.54 -0.76
C ASP A 32 -1.94 2.77 0.48
N SER A 33 -0.68 3.11 0.23
CA SER A 33 0.32 3.37 1.27
C SER A 33 -0.05 4.54 2.19
N SER A 34 -0.65 5.60 1.66
CA SER A 34 -1.07 6.77 2.46
C SER A 34 -2.24 6.41 3.39
N GLN A 35 -3.23 5.68 2.88
CA GLN A 35 -4.37 5.21 3.66
C GLN A 35 -3.91 4.24 4.76
N ALA A 36 -2.98 3.33 4.43
CA ALA A 36 -2.42 2.39 5.39
C ALA A 36 -1.61 3.08 6.50
N GLU A 37 -0.80 4.09 6.15
CA GLU A 37 -0.03 4.89 7.12
C GLU A 37 -0.96 5.66 8.07
N LYS A 38 -1.99 6.32 7.54
CA LYS A 38 -2.95 7.06 8.37
C LYS A 38 -3.73 6.12 9.29
N LEU A 39 -4.16 4.96 8.79
CA LEU A 39 -4.88 3.98 9.59
C LEU A 39 -4.00 3.37 10.69
N SER A 40 -2.80 2.92 10.37
CA SER A 40 -1.88 2.35 11.37
C SER A 40 -1.49 3.38 12.43
N THR A 41 -1.17 4.61 12.02
CA THR A 41 -0.88 5.72 12.94
C THR A 41 -2.06 6.05 13.82
N PHE A 42 -3.28 6.07 13.28
CA PHE A 42 -4.49 6.32 14.06
C PHE A 42 -4.71 5.23 15.12
N LEU A 43 -4.58 3.96 14.74
CA LEU A 43 -4.71 2.82 15.67
C LEU A 43 -3.64 2.86 16.76
N ASP A 44 -2.39 3.12 16.38
CA ASP A 44 -1.28 3.25 17.33
C ASP A 44 -1.50 4.43 18.30
N GLY A 45 -2.05 5.54 17.80
CA GLY A 45 -2.42 6.70 18.62
C GLY A 45 -3.53 6.40 19.62
N LEU A 46 -4.54 5.59 19.25
CA LEU A 46 -5.58 5.14 20.18
C LEU A 46 -4.97 4.31 21.31
N VAL A 47 -4.13 3.33 20.97
CA VAL A 47 -3.46 2.48 21.97
C VAL A 47 -2.53 3.30 22.86
N GLY A 48 -1.73 4.20 22.28
CA GLY A 48 -0.85 5.11 23.02
C GLY A 48 -1.59 6.09 23.95
N SER A 49 -2.88 6.32 23.71
CA SER A 49 -3.76 7.12 24.58
C SER A 49 -4.40 6.31 25.71
N GLY A 50 -4.05 5.02 25.86
CA GLY A 50 -4.58 4.14 26.90
C GLY A 50 -5.93 3.51 26.58
N ILE A 51 -6.37 3.53 25.31
CA ILE A 51 -7.59 2.83 24.89
C ILE A 51 -7.33 1.32 24.94
N ASP A 52 -8.12 0.61 25.75
CA ASP A 52 -8.03 -0.83 25.98
C ASP A 52 -9.09 -1.64 25.22
N GLN A 53 -10.05 -0.97 24.59
CA GLN A 53 -11.11 -1.58 23.78
C GLN A 53 -11.31 -0.83 22.46
N ILE A 54 -11.19 -1.56 21.35
CA ILE A 54 -11.38 -1.03 20.00
C ILE A 54 -12.40 -1.90 19.26
N PHE A 55 -13.51 -1.30 18.85
CA PHE A 55 -14.54 -1.96 18.06
C PHE A 55 -14.30 -1.70 16.58
N VAL A 56 -14.00 -2.76 15.83
CA VAL A 56 -13.77 -2.69 14.38
C VAL A 56 -14.81 -3.54 13.68
N HIS A 57 -15.48 -2.98 12.67
CA HIS A 57 -16.43 -3.72 11.87
C HIS A 57 -16.18 -3.50 10.37
N CYS A 58 -16.52 -4.51 9.58
CA CYS A 58 -16.74 -4.37 8.15
C CYS A 58 -18.08 -5.04 7.83
N TYR A 59 -18.47 -5.13 6.56
CA TYR A 59 -19.80 -5.63 6.19
C TYR A 59 -20.10 -7.03 6.75
N TYR A 60 -19.21 -8.00 6.54
CA TYR A 60 -19.34 -9.37 7.08
C TYR A 60 -18.52 -9.59 8.37
N GLY A 61 -17.70 -8.61 8.77
CA GLY A 61 -16.85 -8.72 9.95
C GLY A 61 -15.71 -9.73 9.85
N GLU A 62 -15.29 -10.15 8.64
CA GLU A 62 -14.23 -11.18 8.45
C GLU A 62 -12.96 -10.62 7.80
N SER A 63 -13.09 -9.91 6.68
CA SER A 63 -11.97 -9.52 5.81
C SER A 63 -11.18 -8.31 6.31
N ARG A 64 -11.64 -7.09 6.03
CA ARG A 64 -10.98 -5.83 6.46
C ARG A 64 -10.87 -5.71 7.98
N SER A 65 -11.97 -5.94 8.69
CA SER A 65 -11.95 -5.88 10.16
C SER A 65 -11.09 -6.97 10.78
N GLY A 66 -11.01 -8.15 10.14
CA GLY A 66 -10.09 -9.21 10.56
C GLY A 66 -8.63 -8.81 10.40
N ALA A 67 -8.29 -8.10 9.32
CA ALA A 67 -6.93 -7.56 9.13
C ALA A 67 -6.53 -6.54 10.21
N VAL A 68 -7.44 -5.63 10.56
CA VAL A 68 -7.22 -4.66 11.66
C VAL A 68 -7.13 -5.37 13.02
N ALA A 69 -8.03 -6.32 13.29
CA ALA A 69 -7.98 -7.11 14.52
C ALA A 69 -6.67 -7.90 14.65
N LEU A 70 -6.19 -8.48 13.54
CA LEU A 70 -4.91 -9.19 13.49
C LEU A 70 -3.73 -8.24 13.73
N TYR A 71 -3.76 -7.04 13.15
CA TYR A 71 -2.75 -6.01 13.40
C TYR A 71 -2.71 -5.61 14.90
N LEU A 72 -3.86 -5.31 15.49
CA LEU A 72 -3.96 -4.96 16.92
C LEU A 72 -3.53 -6.11 17.83
N GLN A 73 -3.89 -7.35 17.49
CA GLN A 73 -3.44 -8.54 18.23
C GLN A 73 -1.92 -8.69 18.17
N ASN A 74 -1.34 -8.66 16.97
CA ASN A 74 0.08 -8.97 16.79
C ASN A 74 0.99 -7.83 17.24
N LYS A 75 0.59 -6.58 17.05
CA LYS A 75 1.42 -5.40 17.39
C LYS A 75 1.23 -4.95 18.83
N HIS A 76 -0.01 -4.98 19.32
CA HIS A 76 -0.40 -4.34 20.59
C HIS A 76 -0.94 -5.32 21.64
N GLY A 77 -1.03 -6.62 21.33
CA GLY A 77 -1.43 -7.65 22.29
C GLY A 77 -2.93 -7.73 22.59
N PHE A 78 -3.78 -7.11 21.76
CA PHE A 78 -5.24 -7.21 21.92
C PHE A 78 -5.73 -8.65 21.74
N THR A 79 -6.76 -9.02 22.49
CA THR A 79 -7.44 -10.32 22.33
C THR A 79 -8.69 -10.14 21.47
N PRO A 80 -8.78 -10.79 20.29
CA PRO A 80 -9.99 -10.74 19.47
C PRO A 80 -11.19 -11.37 20.20
N ASN A 81 -12.36 -10.76 20.06
CA ASN A 81 -13.61 -11.30 20.62
C ASN A 81 -14.16 -12.53 19.86
N LYS A 82 -13.59 -12.84 18.69
CA LYS A 82 -13.90 -14.01 17.87
C LYS A 82 -12.67 -14.44 17.07
N PRO A 83 -12.62 -15.68 16.57
CA PRO A 83 -11.52 -16.14 15.74
C PRO A 83 -11.33 -15.29 14.47
N ILE A 84 -10.07 -15.00 14.12
CA ILE A 84 -9.69 -14.33 12.87
C ILE A 84 -9.47 -15.42 11.81
N THR A 85 -10.43 -15.60 10.91
CA THR A 85 -10.44 -16.73 9.96
C THR A 85 -9.94 -16.36 8.57
N LYS A 86 -10.28 -15.16 8.07
CA LYS A 86 -9.99 -14.72 6.69
C LYS A 86 -9.60 -13.24 6.64
N PRO A 87 -8.54 -12.81 7.34
CA PRO A 87 -8.12 -11.42 7.32
C PRO A 87 -7.70 -11.01 5.90
N ASN A 88 -8.04 -9.79 5.48
CA ASN A 88 -7.53 -9.23 4.24
C ASN A 88 -6.00 -9.10 4.33
N ARG A 89 -5.29 -9.96 3.60
CA ARG A 89 -3.83 -10.05 3.67
C ARG A 89 -3.14 -8.74 3.26
N THR A 90 -3.59 -8.10 2.19
CA THR A 90 -3.01 -6.85 1.69
C THR A 90 -3.16 -5.73 2.72
N VAL A 91 -4.35 -5.58 3.30
CA VAL A 91 -4.58 -4.59 4.37
C VAL A 91 -3.66 -4.87 5.56
N TYR A 92 -3.58 -6.12 6.02
CA TYR A 92 -2.70 -6.46 7.15
C TYR A 92 -1.22 -6.16 6.85
N GLU A 93 -0.71 -6.58 5.69
CA GLU A 93 0.68 -6.35 5.30
C GLU A 93 1.01 -4.85 5.21
N LEU A 94 0.09 -4.04 4.69
CA LEU A 94 0.25 -2.59 4.62
C LEU A 94 0.12 -1.89 5.97
N LEU A 95 -0.71 -2.38 6.89
CA LEU A 95 -0.73 -1.86 8.26
C LEU A 95 0.61 -2.11 8.97
N CYS A 96 1.25 -3.25 8.72
CA CYS A 96 2.57 -3.56 9.26
C CYS A 96 3.70 -2.76 8.58
N ASN A 97 3.60 -2.52 7.28
CA ASN A 97 4.58 -1.75 6.51
C ASN A 97 3.86 -0.97 5.38
N PRO A 98 3.47 0.29 5.63
CA PRO A 98 2.69 1.08 4.67
C PRO A 98 3.37 1.23 3.31
N THR A 99 4.70 1.28 3.28
CA THR A 99 5.48 1.47 2.04
C THR A 99 5.90 0.16 1.39
N LYS A 100 5.41 -1.01 1.85
CA LYS A 100 5.87 -2.34 1.39
C LYS A 100 5.97 -2.46 -0.13
N PHE A 101 4.95 -1.99 -0.85
CA PHE A 101 4.84 -2.17 -2.29
C PHE A 101 5.32 -0.96 -3.11
N GLU A 102 5.58 0.19 -2.47
CA GLU A 102 5.94 1.43 -3.15
C GLU A 102 7.22 1.32 -4.00
N PRO A 103 8.33 0.73 -3.49
CA PRO A 103 9.53 0.57 -4.31
C PRO A 103 9.29 -0.24 -5.58
N LEU A 104 8.47 -1.29 -5.49
CA LEU A 104 8.16 -2.15 -6.63
C LEU A 104 7.30 -1.42 -7.66
N MET A 105 6.25 -0.69 -7.22
CA MET A 105 5.42 0.10 -8.12
C MET A 105 6.23 1.18 -8.84
N GLN A 106 7.08 1.92 -8.12
CA GLN A 106 7.91 2.99 -8.68
C GLN A 106 8.95 2.47 -9.70
N SER A 107 9.49 1.27 -9.47
CA SER A 107 10.43 0.66 -10.43
C SER A 107 9.80 0.44 -11.80
N TYR A 108 8.53 0.02 -11.87
CA TYR A 108 7.83 -0.19 -13.13
C TYR A 108 7.39 1.11 -13.80
N GLU A 109 7.05 2.12 -13.01
CA GLU A 109 6.74 3.46 -13.53
C GLU A 109 7.96 4.10 -14.20
N THR A 110 9.12 3.97 -13.56
CA THR A 110 10.39 4.48 -14.09
C THR A 110 10.78 3.76 -15.39
N GLN A 111 10.68 2.43 -15.42
CA GLN A 111 10.96 1.63 -16.62
C GLN A 111 10.02 2.00 -17.78
N HIS A 112 8.74 2.21 -17.51
CA HIS A 112 7.77 2.60 -18.53
C HIS A 112 8.06 3.98 -19.13
N MET A 113 8.42 4.96 -18.29
CA MET A 113 8.83 6.29 -18.76
C MET A 113 10.11 6.21 -19.61
N GLU A 114 11.07 5.37 -19.24
CA GLU A 114 12.26 5.13 -20.05
C GLU A 114 11.93 4.49 -21.40
N GLU A 115 10.99 3.55 -21.46
CA GLU A 115 10.54 2.91 -22.70
C GLU A 115 9.80 3.90 -23.64
N GLU A 116 8.99 4.81 -23.08
CA GLU A 116 8.21 5.78 -23.85
C GLU A 116 9.03 6.94 -24.45
N LEU A 117 10.23 7.21 -23.94
CA LEU A 117 11.09 8.28 -24.46
C LEU A 117 11.50 8.00 -25.93
N PRO A 118 11.12 8.86 -26.89
CA PRO A 118 11.48 8.73 -28.29
C PRO A 118 12.99 8.58 -28.49
N LEU A 119 13.40 7.65 -29.37
CA LEU A 119 14.81 7.31 -29.61
C LEU A 119 15.65 8.54 -29.96
N HIS A 120 15.08 9.49 -30.73
CA HIS A 120 15.77 10.72 -31.09
C HIS A 120 16.07 11.60 -29.86
N LEU A 121 15.16 11.71 -28.89
CA LEU A 121 15.40 12.47 -27.65
C LEU A 121 16.49 11.83 -26.79
N LYS A 122 16.55 10.49 -26.73
CA LYS A 122 17.65 9.77 -26.08
C LYS A 122 19.00 10.04 -26.75
N ILE A 123 19.03 10.06 -28.09
CA ILE A 123 20.24 10.38 -28.87
C ILE A 123 20.68 11.83 -28.64
N TRP A 124 19.74 12.78 -28.64
CA TRP A 124 20.02 14.19 -28.37
C TRP A 124 20.57 14.39 -26.96
N ASP A 125 20.00 13.73 -25.95
CA ASP A 125 20.53 13.79 -24.58
C ASP A 125 21.94 13.21 -24.47
N PHE A 126 22.20 12.06 -25.09
CA PHE A 126 23.56 11.49 -25.15
C PHE A 126 24.55 12.43 -25.81
N LEU A 127 24.17 13.06 -26.92
CA LEU A 127 24.99 14.08 -27.59
C LEU A 127 25.26 15.25 -26.64
N LEU A 128 24.24 15.83 -26.01
CA LEU A 128 24.37 16.98 -25.13
C LEU A 128 25.26 16.69 -23.91
N VAL A 129 25.19 15.48 -23.34
CA VAL A 129 26.10 15.02 -22.28
C VAL A 129 27.53 14.86 -22.81
N ALA A 130 27.71 14.24 -23.99
CA ALA A 130 29.03 14.04 -24.59
C ALA A 130 29.74 15.35 -24.96
N VAL A 131 28.99 16.41 -25.34
CA VAL A 131 29.56 17.74 -25.61
C VAL A 131 29.62 18.65 -24.37
N GLY A 132 29.24 18.15 -23.18
CA GLY A 132 29.33 18.88 -21.91
C GLY A 132 28.33 20.02 -21.73
N LEU A 133 27.27 20.05 -22.55
CA LEU A 133 26.19 21.04 -22.50
C LEU A 133 25.11 20.70 -21.46
N ARG A 134 25.08 19.45 -20.99
CA ARG A 134 24.22 18.95 -19.92
C ARG A 134 25.06 18.05 -19.01
N ARG A 135 24.93 18.19 -17.69
CA ARG A 135 25.62 17.35 -16.69
C ARG A 135 24.70 16.26 -16.19
#